data_AF-A0A2V6EJG5-F1
#
_entry.id   AF-A0A2V6EJG5-F1
#
_cell.length_a   1.000
_cell.length_b   1.000
_cell.length_c   1.000
_cell.angle_alpha   90.00
_cell.angle_beta   90.00
_cell.angle_gamma   90.00
#
_symmetry.space_group_name_H-M   'P 1'
#
loop_
_entity.id
_entity.type
_entity.pdbx_description
1 polymer ?
#
loop_
_entity_poly.entity_id
_entity_poly.type
_entity_poly.pdbx_seq_one_letter_code
_entity_poly.pdbx_strand_id
1 'polypeptide(L)'
;MTHSAAGTISRSARILPWPTFLLLGMWAWAIWSCAEHWQGNPNYSYGWAVPTLALGFGLRRYWKLNHARPPASYLAARMPASAQILAALSFGGLVFLLEYSREQMWHPEIVLWAICLLTVTSTIAALRGLGGNDLARAEIFPVLFFLTAVPWPPRFEQPITSALMGWVAAATAELLHWLGIEAQTSGAAIALRSGLVGITEACSGIRSLQAGIMFGLAMGEWFLLWPVRRVVLLLLAIVLALATNLARTLALSLQAEWQGVDSLDRVHDFIGNTTITALIVGIWVAGKLLAPRAKRWPLPPATEVALQARRLLAKLRTEARPVFGLLLLCFVAGIICARALSARLEAQDRTQTAPFFTARIDNSSRNRQAPIPRDIWNELRPTSGEYVRRESPELPRGGADCFHFFWKPSAWNRFALVHRPDICMPGVGWKLDGKAEPFDVVLNGRSIRCYIFRFQRGNAHALELWGVWRNGEAVPLDYQPAQVLGAAVPPSSLHLEGKRRSATEIIACSVIADGTAPPPEIAVALLQSVFQYKAQ
;
A
#
# COMPACT_ATOMS: atom_id res chain seq x y z
N MET A 1 51.37 40.42 40.32
CA MET A 1 49.97 40.09 40.67
C MET A 1 49.09 40.44 39.48
N THR A 2 48.77 39.45 38.65
CA THR A 2 48.00 39.62 37.40
C THR A 2 46.77 38.72 37.50
N HIS A 3 45.62 39.28 37.87
CA HIS A 3 44.35 38.55 37.84
C HIS A 3 43.83 38.53 36.40
N SER A 4 43.93 37.37 35.76
CA SER A 4 43.26 37.03 34.52
C SER A 4 41.77 36.86 34.77
N ALA A 5 40.95 37.66 34.10
CA ALA A 5 39.50 37.51 34.06
C ALA A 5 39.14 36.16 33.42
N ALA A 6 38.60 35.24 34.21
CA ALA A 6 38.01 34.01 33.73
C ALA A 6 36.71 34.35 32.98
N GLY A 7 36.74 34.22 31.65
CA GLY A 7 35.56 34.33 30.80
C GLY A 7 34.56 33.23 31.15
N THR A 8 33.41 33.64 31.67
CA THR A 8 32.24 32.80 31.90
C THR A 8 31.72 32.27 30.56
N ILE A 9 32.08 31.03 30.23
CA ILE A 9 31.44 30.30 29.13
C ILE A 9 30.00 30.02 29.55
N SER A 10 29.08 30.88 29.11
CA SER A 10 27.64 30.64 29.19
C SER A 10 27.32 29.28 28.55
N ARG A 11 27.00 28.28 29.39
CA ARG A 11 26.37 27.03 28.98
C ARG A 11 24.94 27.32 28.56
N SER A 12 24.77 28.02 27.44
CA SER A 12 23.47 28.07 26.80
C SER A 12 23.14 26.65 26.32
N ALA A 13 22.13 26.04 26.94
CA ALA A 13 21.62 24.72 26.57
C ALA A 13 21.45 24.64 25.05
N ARG A 14 21.92 23.54 24.45
CA ARG A 14 21.86 23.24 23.01
C ARG A 14 20.42 22.92 22.58
N ILE A 15 19.50 23.87 22.75
CA ILE A 15 18.10 23.70 22.35
C ILE A 15 18.02 23.93 20.84
N LEU A 16 17.50 22.95 20.10
CA LEU A 16 17.21 23.09 18.67
C LEU A 16 16.19 24.23 18.46
N PRO A 17 16.28 25.03 17.39
CA PRO A 17 15.37 26.15 17.21
C PRO A 17 13.98 25.70 16.72
N TRP A 18 12.94 26.47 17.06
CA TRP A 18 11.54 26.17 16.73
C TRP A 18 11.24 25.78 15.28
N PRO A 19 11.81 26.44 14.24
CA PRO A 19 11.60 26.04 12.85
C PRO A 19 12.08 24.62 12.57
N THR A 20 13.19 24.20 13.19
CA THR A 20 13.72 22.85 13.04
C THR A 20 12.79 21.84 13.67
N PHE A 21 12.26 22.09 14.87
CA PHE A 21 11.28 21.22 15.51
C PHE A 21 9.98 21.11 14.70
N LEU A 22 9.49 22.22 14.14
CA LEU A 22 8.32 22.21 13.27
C LEU A 22 8.54 21.34 12.04
N LEU A 23 9.65 21.52 11.31
CA LEU A 23 9.95 20.70 10.13
C LEU A 23 10.17 19.23 10.49
N LEU A 24 10.86 18.92 11.59
CA LEU A 24 11.01 17.55 12.06
C LEU A 24 9.66 16.93 12.42
N GLY A 25 8.76 17.69 13.05
CA GLY A 25 7.39 17.28 13.34
C GLY A 25 6.59 17.00 12.07
N MET A 26 6.66 17.88 11.06
CA MET A 26 6.01 17.69 9.77
C MET A 26 6.54 16.46 9.02
N TRP A 27 7.86 16.25 9.00
CA TRP A 27 8.46 15.06 8.40
C TRP A 27 8.10 13.78 9.14
N ALA A 28 8.10 13.79 10.47
CA ALA A 28 7.64 12.67 11.28
C ALA A 28 6.17 12.36 10.98
N TRP A 29 5.32 13.37 10.86
CA TRP A 29 3.91 13.23 10.51
C TRP A 29 3.71 12.67 9.09
N ALA A 30 4.45 13.16 8.09
CA ALA A 30 4.38 12.67 6.72
C ALA A 30 4.86 11.20 6.59
N ILE A 31 5.98 10.88 7.24
CA ILE A 31 6.52 9.51 7.30
C ILE A 31 5.54 8.58 8.02
N TRP A 32 5.03 9.00 9.19
CA TRP A 32 4.05 8.22 9.95
C TRP A 32 2.76 7.98 9.17
N SER A 33 2.28 9.00 8.45
CA SER A 33 1.10 8.89 7.59
C SER A 33 1.30 7.81 6.52
N CYS A 34 2.47 7.77 5.88
CA CYS A 34 2.77 6.79 4.84
C CYS A 34 3.14 5.39 5.40
N ALA A 35 3.63 5.32 6.64
CA ALA A 35 4.13 4.08 7.27
C ALA A 35 3.09 2.95 7.28
N GLU A 36 1.81 3.28 7.43
CA GLU A 36 0.72 2.30 7.38
C GLU A 36 0.68 1.56 6.03
N HIS A 37 0.96 2.26 4.93
CA HIS A 37 1.02 1.66 3.59
C HIS A 37 2.31 0.88 3.39
N TRP A 38 3.44 1.38 3.89
CA TRP A 38 4.72 0.69 3.78
C TRP A 38 4.77 -0.62 4.59
N GLN A 39 3.95 -0.74 5.63
CA GLN A 39 3.80 -1.97 6.42
C GLN A 39 2.70 -2.88 5.87
N GLY A 40 1.52 -2.32 5.57
CA GLY A 40 0.33 -3.08 5.20
C GLY A 40 0.30 -3.53 3.74
N ASN A 41 0.92 -2.77 2.83
CA ASN A 41 0.88 -3.03 1.40
C ASN A 41 2.29 -3.42 0.87
N PRO A 42 2.50 -4.69 0.47
CA PRO A 42 3.76 -5.16 -0.10
C PRO A 42 4.27 -4.34 -1.29
N ASN A 43 3.37 -3.73 -2.07
CA ASN A 43 3.72 -2.93 -3.24
C ASN A 43 4.47 -1.65 -2.86
N TYR A 44 4.24 -1.11 -1.66
CA TYR A 44 4.88 0.10 -1.15
C TYR A 44 5.93 -0.15 -0.06
N SER A 45 6.31 -1.41 0.18
CA SER A 45 7.29 -1.78 1.22
C SER A 45 8.66 -1.09 1.07
N TYR A 46 9.06 -0.78 -0.17
CA TYR A 46 10.29 -0.03 -0.47
C TYR A 46 10.28 1.41 0.11
N GLY A 47 9.11 1.94 0.47
CA GLY A 47 8.94 3.28 1.02
C GLY A 47 9.79 3.54 2.27
N TRP A 48 10.08 2.50 3.07
CA TRP A 48 10.98 2.59 4.23
C TRP A 48 12.41 3.03 3.89
N ALA A 49 12.89 2.75 2.68
CA ALA A 49 14.23 3.16 2.23
C ALA A 49 14.27 4.62 1.74
N VAL A 50 13.12 5.20 1.37
CA VAL A 50 13.07 6.51 0.72
C VAL A 50 13.47 7.68 1.65
N PRO A 51 13.01 7.78 2.92
CA PRO A 51 13.43 8.85 3.82
C PRO A 51 14.94 8.89 4.04
N THR A 52 15.57 7.72 4.18
CA THR A 52 17.01 7.62 4.44
C THR A 52 17.82 7.98 3.19
N LEU A 53 17.39 7.53 2.02
CA LEU A 53 17.97 7.93 0.73
C LEU A 53 17.80 9.43 0.47
N ALA A 54 16.61 10.00 0.69
CA ALA A 54 16.32 11.42 0.55
C ALA A 54 17.26 12.27 1.44
N LEU A 55 17.40 11.89 2.72
CA LEU A 55 18.29 12.55 3.66
C LEU A 55 19.76 12.44 3.20
N GLY A 56 20.20 11.25 2.79
CA GLY A 56 21.56 11.02 2.30
C GLY A 56 21.89 11.84 1.05
N PHE A 57 20.96 11.92 0.09
CA PHE A 57 21.09 12.75 -1.11
C PHE A 57 21.14 14.24 -0.76
N GLY A 58 20.28 14.69 0.16
CA GLY A 58 20.27 16.09 0.61
C GLY A 58 21.57 16.48 1.30
N LEU A 59 22.05 15.68 2.25
CA LEU A 59 23.35 15.93 2.91
C LEU A 59 24.50 16.00 1.90
N ARG A 60 24.53 15.08 0.92
CA ARG A 60 25.55 15.07 -0.13
C ARG A 60 25.49 16.32 -1.01
N ARG A 61 24.31 16.87 -1.30
CA ARG A 61 24.14 18.08 -2.11
C ARG A 61 24.45 19.33 -1.33
N TYR A 62 23.98 19.40 -0.09
CA TYR A 62 24.30 20.46 0.84
C TYR A 62 25.81 20.70 0.95
N TRP A 63 26.61 19.64 1.13
CA TRP A 63 28.06 19.76 1.23
C TRP A 63 28.79 20.13 -0.08
N LYS A 64 28.13 20.00 -1.23
CA LYS A 64 28.70 20.43 -2.52
C LYS A 64 28.48 21.90 -2.82
N LEU A 65 27.60 22.57 -2.09
CA LEU A 65 27.32 23.97 -2.30
C LEU A 65 28.46 24.82 -1.73
N ASN A 66 29.03 25.69 -2.57
CA ASN A 66 29.92 26.75 -2.10
C ASN A 66 29.05 27.88 -1.53
N HIS A 67 29.04 28.01 -0.21
CA HIS A 67 28.16 28.94 0.52
C HIS A 67 28.69 30.40 0.51
N ALA A 68 28.93 30.95 -0.69
CA ALA A 68 29.53 32.28 -0.85
C ALA A 68 28.52 33.44 -0.71
N ARG A 69 27.21 33.17 -0.60
CA ARG A 69 26.19 34.23 -0.55
C ARG A 69 25.51 34.32 0.82
N PRO A 70 25.48 35.50 1.45
CA PRO A 70 24.58 35.72 2.58
C PRO A 70 23.13 35.63 2.05
N PRO A 71 22.24 34.91 2.75
CA PRO A 71 20.84 34.85 2.38
C PRO A 71 20.19 36.24 2.56
N ALA A 72 19.21 36.54 1.71
CA ALA A 72 18.28 37.62 1.99
C ALA A 72 17.50 37.25 3.26
N SER A 73 17.54 38.12 4.26
CA SER A 73 16.72 38.02 5.47
C SER A 73 15.27 37.73 5.09
N TYR A 74 14.66 36.71 5.69
CA TYR A 74 13.25 36.41 5.47
C TYR A 74 12.40 37.67 5.60
N LEU A 75 11.52 37.85 4.62
CA LEU A 75 10.26 38.59 4.68
C LEU A 75 9.36 38.05 5.82
N ALA A 76 9.80 38.12 7.07
CA ALA A 76 8.87 38.59 8.11
C ALA A 76 9.23 40.04 8.37
N ALA A 77 9.00 40.85 7.33
CA ALA A 77 8.65 42.23 7.55
C ALA A 77 7.47 42.24 8.53
N ARG A 78 7.68 42.81 9.72
CA ARG A 78 6.69 43.37 10.66
C ARG A 78 5.23 42.89 10.49
N MET A 79 4.95 41.59 10.55
CA MET A 79 3.56 41.13 10.63
C MET A 79 3.05 41.39 12.05
N PRO A 80 1.88 42.02 12.23
CA PRO A 80 1.32 42.23 13.56
C PRO A 80 1.07 40.88 14.24
N ALA A 81 1.12 40.85 15.57
CA ALA A 81 0.94 39.62 16.34
C ALA A 81 -0.40 38.92 16.03
N SER A 82 -1.47 39.69 15.77
CA SER A 82 -2.77 39.15 15.38
C SER A 82 -2.72 38.35 14.08
N ALA A 83 -1.99 38.81 13.06
CA ALA A 83 -1.81 38.09 11.80
C ALA A 83 -1.00 36.80 11.99
N GLN A 84 0.02 36.82 12.87
CA GLN A 84 0.80 35.64 13.21
C GLN A 84 -0.05 34.59 13.94
N ILE A 85 -0.91 35.01 14.87
CA ILE A 85 -1.84 34.14 15.60
C ILE A 85 -2.86 33.54 14.65
N LEU A 86 -3.50 34.35 13.79
CA LEU A 86 -4.46 33.87 12.82
C LEU A 86 -3.83 32.84 11.87
N ALA A 87 -2.64 33.13 11.33
CA ALA A 87 -1.92 32.20 10.47
C ALA A 87 -1.60 30.87 11.16
N ALA A 88 -1.20 30.91 12.44
CA ALA A 88 -0.91 29.71 13.21
C ALA A 88 -2.16 28.89 13.51
N LEU A 89 -3.28 29.54 13.88
CA LEU A 89 -4.56 28.88 14.08
C LEU A 89 -5.10 28.26 12.78
N SER A 90 -5.03 28.98 11.66
CA SER A 90 -5.41 28.43 10.34
C SER A 90 -4.55 27.24 9.95
N PHE A 91 -3.24 27.29 10.23
CA PHE A 91 -2.34 26.16 9.99
C PHE A 91 -2.69 24.96 10.89
N GLY A 92 -2.93 25.17 12.19
CA GLY A 92 -3.38 24.13 13.10
C GLY A 92 -4.73 23.52 12.69
N GLY A 93 -5.67 24.35 12.22
CA GLY A 93 -6.95 23.91 11.67
C GLY A 93 -6.79 23.06 10.41
N LEU A 94 -5.90 23.46 9.48
CA LEU A 94 -5.58 22.65 8.30
C LEU A 94 -4.96 21.30 8.69
N VAL A 95 -4.02 21.29 9.64
CA VAL A 95 -3.39 20.07 10.16
C VAL A 95 -4.43 19.16 10.80
N PHE A 96 -5.33 19.71 11.61
CA PHE A 96 -6.47 18.98 12.18
C PHE A 96 -7.33 18.35 11.08
N LEU A 97 -7.73 19.12 10.06
CA LEU A 97 -8.58 18.63 8.98
C LEU A 97 -7.89 17.51 8.19
N LEU A 98 -6.61 17.68 7.86
CA LEU A 98 -5.84 16.65 7.14
C LEU A 98 -5.67 15.39 7.99
N GLU A 99 -5.30 15.51 9.25
CA GLU A 99 -5.11 14.34 10.13
C GLU A 99 -6.43 13.63 10.42
N TYR A 100 -7.50 14.39 10.69
CA TYR A 100 -8.83 13.82 10.87
C TYR A 100 -9.31 13.12 9.60
N SER A 101 -9.16 13.75 8.43
CA SER A 101 -9.53 13.13 7.14
C SER A 101 -8.68 11.89 6.85
N ARG A 102 -7.39 11.89 7.19
CA ARG A 102 -6.52 10.71 7.03
C ARG A 102 -7.02 9.51 7.85
N GLU A 103 -7.55 9.77 9.04
CA GLU A 103 -8.07 8.73 9.94
C GLU A 103 -9.50 8.33 9.64
N GLN A 104 -10.33 9.19 9.04
CA GLN A 104 -11.75 8.88 8.80
C GLN A 104 -12.08 8.49 7.36
N MET A 105 -11.30 8.99 6.39
CA MET A 105 -11.59 8.74 4.99
C MET A 105 -11.23 7.29 4.63
N TRP A 106 -12.15 6.65 3.93
CA TRP A 106 -11.98 5.28 3.46
C TRP A 106 -10.73 5.13 2.57
N HIS A 107 -10.52 6.06 1.63
CA HIS A 107 -9.35 6.14 0.75
C HIS A 107 -8.53 7.40 1.05
N PRO A 108 -7.60 7.37 2.03
CA PRO A 108 -6.89 8.56 2.47
C PRO A 108 -5.76 8.98 1.54
N GLU A 109 -5.51 8.31 0.42
CA GLU A 109 -4.31 8.50 -0.42
C GLU A 109 -4.19 9.94 -0.92
N ILE A 110 -5.29 10.60 -1.29
CA ILE A 110 -5.27 12.02 -1.68
C ILE A 110 -4.87 12.92 -0.49
N VAL A 111 -5.33 12.59 0.72
CA VAL A 111 -4.99 13.31 1.95
C VAL A 111 -3.52 13.10 2.30
N LEU A 112 -3.00 11.88 2.12
CA LEU A 112 -1.58 11.55 2.25
C LEU A 112 -0.72 12.40 1.31
N TRP A 113 -1.12 12.53 0.03
CA TRP A 113 -0.47 13.44 -0.91
C TRP A 113 -0.51 14.89 -0.43
N ALA A 114 -1.63 15.37 0.10
CA ALA A 114 -1.72 16.74 0.64
C ALA A 114 -0.78 16.97 1.84
N ILE A 115 -0.70 16.03 2.79
CA ILE A 115 0.21 16.06 3.94
C ILE A 115 1.68 16.08 3.47
N CYS A 116 2.02 15.23 2.51
CA CYS A 116 3.38 15.12 1.99
C CYS A 116 3.78 16.35 1.17
N LEU A 117 2.88 16.87 0.33
CA LEU A 117 3.10 18.10 -0.44
C LEU A 117 3.24 19.31 0.46
N LEU A 118 2.44 19.42 1.53
CA LEU A 118 2.60 20.46 2.56
C LEU A 118 4.00 20.39 3.19
N THR A 119 4.44 19.20 3.58
CA THR A 119 5.78 18.99 4.17
C THR A 119 6.92 19.31 3.20
N VAL A 120 6.82 18.85 1.95
CA VAL A 120 7.79 19.10 0.87
C VAL A 120 7.87 20.60 0.55
N THR A 121 6.74 21.26 0.36
CA THR A 121 6.70 22.70 0.03
C THR A 121 7.21 23.56 1.18
N SER A 122 6.82 23.26 2.42
CA SER A 122 7.37 23.91 3.62
C SER A 122 8.88 23.71 3.75
N THR A 123 9.38 22.52 3.42
CA THR A 123 10.83 22.23 3.44
C THR A 123 11.58 23.03 2.37
N ILE A 124 11.08 23.08 1.13
CA ILE A 124 11.68 23.88 0.05
C ILE A 124 11.64 25.37 0.40
N ALA A 125 10.54 25.87 0.97
CA ALA A 125 10.44 27.25 1.42
C ALA A 125 11.44 27.57 2.54
N ALA A 126 11.59 26.66 3.51
CA ALA A 126 12.55 26.80 4.60
C ALA A 126 14.01 26.81 4.10
N LEU A 127 14.34 25.92 3.17
CA LEU A 127 15.66 25.88 2.53
C LEU A 127 15.93 27.15 1.73
N ARG A 128 14.92 27.67 1.01
CA ARG A 128 15.02 28.90 0.23
C ARG A 128 15.39 30.10 1.08
N GLY A 129 14.83 30.29 2.27
CA GLY A 129 15.24 31.45 3.08
C GLY A 129 16.43 31.20 4.00
N LEU A 130 16.85 29.95 4.24
CA LEU A 130 18.12 29.67 4.93
C LEU A 130 19.36 29.89 4.04
N GLY A 131 19.25 29.54 2.77
CA GLY A 131 20.39 29.52 1.83
C GLY A 131 20.12 30.10 0.45
N GLY A 132 18.98 30.78 0.25
CA GLY A 132 18.60 31.37 -1.02
C GLY A 132 18.08 30.36 -2.04
N ASN A 133 17.87 30.84 -3.27
CA ASN A 133 17.43 29.99 -4.40
C ASN A 133 18.42 28.88 -4.73
N ASP A 134 19.71 29.09 -4.48
CA ASP A 134 20.76 28.13 -4.81
C ASP A 134 20.64 26.86 -3.93
N LEU A 135 20.40 27.03 -2.63
CA LEU A 135 20.13 25.90 -1.72
C LEU A 135 18.83 25.18 -2.07
N ALA A 136 17.74 25.94 -2.29
CA ALA A 136 16.45 25.34 -2.65
C ALA A 136 16.52 24.54 -3.97
N ARG A 137 17.23 25.05 -4.99
CA ARG A 137 17.42 24.36 -6.27
C ARG A 137 18.28 23.11 -6.14
N ALA A 138 19.29 23.14 -5.27
CA ALA A 138 20.10 21.95 -5.02
C ALA A 138 19.27 20.85 -4.37
N GLU A 139 18.48 21.20 -3.35
CA GLU A 139 17.72 20.27 -2.52
C GLU A 139 16.35 19.88 -3.09
N ILE A 140 15.90 20.51 -4.18
CA ILE A 140 14.59 20.22 -4.77
C ILE A 140 14.43 18.74 -5.11
N PHE A 141 15.47 18.11 -5.67
CA PHE A 141 15.42 16.69 -6.02
C PHE A 141 15.35 15.79 -4.77
N PRO A 142 16.27 15.87 -3.78
CA PRO A 142 16.16 15.07 -2.55
C PRO A 142 14.81 15.20 -1.84
N VAL A 143 14.26 16.41 -1.77
CA VAL A 143 12.98 16.65 -1.10
C VAL A 143 11.81 16.07 -1.91
N LEU A 144 11.77 16.28 -3.24
CA LEU A 144 10.73 15.70 -4.09
C LEU A 144 10.83 14.18 -4.23
N PHE A 145 12.03 13.62 -4.09
CA PHE A 145 12.26 12.17 -4.14
C PHE A 145 11.40 11.41 -3.12
N PHE A 146 11.09 12.03 -1.97
CA PHE A 146 10.18 11.45 -0.99
C PHE A 146 8.79 11.11 -1.55
N LEU A 147 8.30 11.85 -2.54
CA LEU A 147 7.00 11.61 -3.16
C LEU A 147 6.91 10.25 -3.87
N THR A 148 8.05 9.62 -4.19
CA THR A 148 8.07 8.24 -4.72
C THR A 148 7.58 7.20 -3.72
N ALA A 149 7.62 7.50 -2.42
CA ALA A 149 7.11 6.62 -1.37
C ALA A 149 5.63 6.84 -1.03
N VAL A 150 4.99 7.86 -1.60
CA VAL A 150 3.60 8.19 -1.29
C VAL A 150 2.69 7.29 -2.13
N PRO A 151 1.74 6.57 -1.51
CA PRO A 151 0.85 5.65 -2.23
C PRO A 151 0.01 6.38 -3.26
N TRP A 152 -0.13 5.79 -4.44
CA TRP A 152 -0.92 6.36 -5.52
C TRP A 152 -2.41 6.25 -5.17
N PRO A 153 -3.22 7.28 -5.50
CA PRO A 153 -4.66 7.16 -5.36
C PRO A 153 -5.18 5.98 -6.20
N PRO A 154 -6.01 5.10 -5.64
CA PRO A 154 -6.41 3.87 -6.33
C PRO A 154 -7.11 4.08 -7.68
N ARG A 155 -7.83 5.21 -7.84
CA ARG A 155 -8.39 5.66 -9.11
C ARG A 155 -7.38 5.73 -10.27
N PHE A 156 -6.09 5.86 -9.96
CA PHE A 156 -5.00 5.84 -10.94
C PHE A 156 -4.26 4.51 -10.93
N GLU A 157 -3.99 3.94 -9.75
CA GLU A 157 -3.22 2.69 -9.63
C GLU A 157 -3.97 1.48 -10.22
N GLN A 158 -5.27 1.34 -9.93
CA GLN A 158 -6.04 0.15 -10.30
C GLN A 158 -6.22 -0.03 -11.82
N PRO A 159 -6.54 1.01 -12.61
CA PRO A 159 -6.57 0.89 -14.07
C PRO A 159 -5.22 0.47 -14.66
N ILE A 160 -4.11 0.98 -14.11
CA ILE A 160 -2.76 0.63 -14.55
C ILE A 160 -2.46 -0.83 -14.22
N THR A 161 -2.73 -1.27 -12.99
CA THR A 161 -2.53 -2.66 -12.57
C THR A 161 -3.32 -3.63 -13.44
N SER A 162 -4.61 -3.36 -13.68
CA SER A 162 -5.46 -4.21 -14.52
C SER A 162 -4.98 -4.25 -15.98
N ALA A 163 -4.60 -3.10 -16.55
CA ALA A 163 -4.06 -3.05 -17.90
C ALA A 163 -2.74 -3.84 -18.04
N LEU A 164 -1.84 -3.71 -17.05
CA LEU A 164 -0.58 -4.45 -17.02
C LEU A 164 -0.81 -5.96 -16.90
N MET A 165 -1.74 -6.41 -16.05
CA MET A 165 -2.09 -7.82 -15.93
C MET A 165 -2.54 -8.42 -17.27
N GLY A 166 -3.46 -7.74 -17.98
CA GLY A 166 -3.93 -8.19 -19.28
C GLY A 166 -2.81 -8.24 -20.33
N TRP A 167 -1.95 -7.22 -20.36
CA TRP A 167 -0.80 -7.19 -21.27
C TRP A 167 0.21 -8.31 -20.99
N VAL A 168 0.53 -8.55 -19.72
CA VAL A 168 1.47 -9.61 -19.32
C VAL A 168 0.88 -10.98 -19.63
N ALA A 169 -0.42 -11.20 -19.41
CA ALA A 169 -1.10 -12.44 -19.77
C ALA A 169 -1.00 -12.73 -21.26
N ALA A 170 -1.36 -11.75 -22.10
CA ALA A 170 -1.33 -11.87 -23.55
C ALA A 170 0.10 -12.09 -24.06
N ALA A 171 1.06 -11.29 -23.62
CA ALA A 171 2.46 -11.43 -24.02
C ALA A 171 3.06 -12.76 -23.60
N THR A 172 2.72 -13.27 -22.41
CA THR A 172 3.19 -14.58 -21.95
C THR A 172 2.60 -15.71 -22.79
N ALA A 173 1.30 -15.66 -23.11
CA ALA A 173 0.66 -16.66 -23.95
C ALA A 173 1.29 -16.73 -25.36
N GLU A 174 1.56 -15.58 -25.99
CA GLU A 174 2.24 -15.51 -27.29
C GLU A 174 3.66 -16.11 -27.22
N LEU A 175 4.42 -15.80 -26.17
CA LEU A 175 5.75 -16.38 -25.97
C LEU A 175 5.69 -17.90 -25.76
N LEU A 176 4.67 -18.41 -25.06
CA LEU A 176 4.46 -19.85 -24.91
C LEU A 176 4.12 -20.52 -26.25
N HIS A 177 3.30 -19.88 -27.10
CA HIS A 177 3.02 -20.37 -28.45
C HIS A 177 4.29 -20.47 -29.29
N TRP A 178 5.19 -19.49 -29.20
CA TRP A 178 6.49 -19.54 -29.88
C TRP A 178 7.38 -20.70 -29.40
N LEU A 179 7.17 -21.15 -28.16
CA LEU A 179 7.85 -22.31 -27.58
C LEU A 179 7.11 -23.64 -27.87
N GLY A 180 6.03 -23.61 -28.66
CA GLY A 180 5.24 -24.80 -29.02
C GLY A 180 4.29 -25.28 -27.92
N ILE A 181 4.01 -24.44 -26.92
CA ILE A 181 3.11 -24.75 -25.81
C ILE A 181 1.76 -24.11 -26.09
N GLU A 182 0.70 -24.92 -26.10
CA GLU A 182 -0.67 -24.43 -26.24
C GLU A 182 -1.11 -23.73 -24.94
N ALA A 183 -1.27 -22.42 -25.01
CA ALA A 183 -1.70 -21.59 -23.89
C ALA A 183 -2.92 -20.76 -24.30
N GLN A 184 -3.94 -20.68 -23.45
CA GLN A 184 -5.10 -19.81 -23.70
C GLN A 184 -5.25 -18.80 -22.55
N THR A 185 -5.34 -17.52 -22.90
CA THR A 185 -5.64 -16.49 -21.91
C THR A 185 -7.10 -16.59 -21.46
N SER A 186 -7.32 -16.63 -20.16
CA SER A 186 -8.63 -16.63 -19.54
C SER A 186 -8.67 -15.55 -18.47
N GLY A 187 -9.02 -14.32 -18.86
CA GLY A 187 -8.94 -13.16 -17.98
C GLY A 187 -7.49 -12.83 -17.62
N ALA A 188 -7.18 -12.76 -16.32
CA ALA A 188 -5.81 -12.59 -15.81
C ALA A 188 -5.12 -13.94 -15.53
N ALA A 189 -5.60 -15.05 -16.09
CA ALA A 189 -4.98 -16.36 -15.95
C ALA A 189 -4.58 -16.94 -17.31
N ILE A 190 -3.63 -17.87 -17.28
CA ILE A 190 -3.16 -18.62 -18.44
C ILE A 190 -3.55 -20.08 -18.23
N ALA A 191 -4.42 -20.60 -19.10
CA ALA A 191 -4.78 -22.01 -19.14
C ALA A 191 -3.71 -22.78 -19.92
N LEU A 192 -3.13 -23.78 -19.26
CA LEU A 192 -2.11 -24.69 -19.77
C LEU A 192 -2.66 -26.13 -19.71
N ARG A 193 -1.92 -27.09 -20.28
CA ARG A 193 -2.30 -28.51 -20.22
C ARG A 193 -2.31 -29.02 -18.78
N SER A 194 -1.35 -28.57 -17.98
CA SER A 194 -1.19 -28.99 -16.58
C SER A 194 -2.17 -28.34 -15.62
N GLY A 195 -2.86 -27.28 -16.03
CA GLY A 195 -3.81 -26.54 -15.21
C GLY A 195 -3.83 -25.05 -15.49
N LEU A 196 -4.41 -24.28 -14.58
CA LEU A 196 -4.61 -22.84 -14.74
C LEU A 196 -3.63 -22.07 -13.86
N VAL A 197 -2.83 -21.19 -14.47
CA VAL A 197 -1.85 -20.34 -13.78
C VAL A 197 -2.42 -18.93 -13.69
N GLY A 198 -2.85 -18.53 -12.50
CA GLY A 198 -3.35 -17.19 -12.23
C GLY A 198 -2.24 -16.15 -12.12
N ILE A 199 -2.38 -15.01 -12.79
CA ILE A 199 -1.51 -13.84 -12.60
C ILE A 199 -2.11 -13.03 -11.46
N THR A 200 -1.60 -13.26 -10.24
CA THR A 200 -2.01 -12.49 -9.05
C THR A 200 -1.53 -11.05 -9.12
N GLU A 201 -1.99 -10.18 -8.21
CA GLU A 201 -1.47 -8.80 -8.09
C GLU A 201 0.05 -8.76 -7.97
N ALA A 202 0.65 -9.78 -7.33
CA ALA A 202 2.09 -9.93 -7.20
C ALA A 202 2.84 -10.14 -8.53
N CYS A 203 2.14 -10.57 -9.59
CA CYS A 203 2.65 -10.79 -10.95
C CYS A 203 2.16 -9.76 -11.97
N SER A 204 1.33 -8.80 -11.56
CA SER A 204 0.86 -7.68 -12.39
C SER A 204 1.98 -6.75 -12.87
N GLY A 205 3.14 -6.77 -12.21
CA GLY A 205 4.28 -5.90 -12.51
C GLY A 205 4.20 -4.51 -11.88
N ILE A 206 3.10 -4.13 -11.21
CA ILE A 206 2.98 -2.81 -10.58
C ILE A 206 4.05 -2.58 -9.50
N ARG A 207 4.31 -3.60 -8.68
CA ARG A 207 5.36 -3.57 -7.65
C ARG A 207 6.73 -3.33 -8.24
N SER A 208 7.09 -4.09 -9.27
CA SER A 208 8.37 -3.95 -9.98
C SER A 208 8.48 -2.58 -10.66
N LEU A 209 7.39 -2.07 -11.24
CA LEU A 209 7.34 -0.76 -11.88
C LEU A 209 7.57 0.37 -10.87
N GLN A 210 6.83 0.39 -9.76
CA GLN A 210 6.96 1.38 -8.70
C GLN A 210 8.36 1.37 -8.06
N ALA A 211 8.85 0.17 -7.71
CA ALA A 211 10.21 0.00 -7.18
C ALA A 211 11.28 0.41 -8.21
N GLY A 212 11.08 0.09 -9.49
CA GLY A 212 11.96 0.47 -10.60
C GLY A 212 12.01 1.99 -10.81
N ILE A 213 10.88 2.69 -10.75
CA ILE A 213 10.81 4.16 -10.82
C ILE A 213 11.58 4.78 -9.66
N MET A 214 11.30 4.36 -8.43
CA MET A 214 11.99 4.86 -7.24
C MET A 214 13.50 4.61 -7.34
N PHE A 215 13.91 3.37 -7.65
CA PHE A 215 15.32 3.01 -7.69
C PHE A 215 16.06 3.66 -8.88
N GLY A 216 15.41 3.80 -10.04
CA GLY A 216 15.95 4.53 -11.19
C GLY A 216 16.22 6.00 -10.88
N LEU A 217 15.28 6.68 -10.21
CA LEU A 217 15.49 8.05 -9.73
C LEU A 217 16.63 8.12 -8.70
N ALA A 218 16.66 7.19 -7.74
CA ALA A 218 17.71 7.09 -6.73
C ALA A 218 19.10 6.89 -7.37
N MET A 219 19.22 5.99 -8.34
CA MET A 219 20.48 5.75 -9.07
C MET A 219 20.88 6.94 -9.94
N GLY A 220 19.92 7.64 -10.54
CA GLY A 220 20.18 8.88 -11.26
C GLY A 220 20.81 9.96 -10.37
N GLU A 221 20.42 10.03 -9.11
CA GLU A 221 21.04 10.90 -8.11
C GLU A 221 22.35 10.35 -7.57
N TRP A 222 22.42 9.06 -7.28
CA TRP A 222 23.62 8.37 -6.81
C TRP A 222 24.81 8.61 -7.74
N PHE A 223 24.60 8.45 -9.05
CA PHE A 223 25.61 8.70 -10.07
C PHE A 223 25.70 10.16 -10.55
N LEU A 224 24.91 11.08 -9.97
CA LEU A 224 24.88 12.50 -10.33
C LEU A 224 24.67 12.73 -11.84
N LEU A 225 23.78 11.93 -12.43
CA LEU A 225 23.51 12.01 -13.86
C LEU A 225 22.94 13.38 -14.23
N TRP A 226 23.27 13.85 -15.42
CA TRP A 226 22.65 15.05 -16.00
C TRP A 226 21.16 14.79 -16.25
N PRO A 227 20.28 15.82 -16.23
CA PRO A 227 18.83 15.64 -16.30
C PRO A 227 18.36 14.71 -17.42
N VAL A 228 18.91 14.87 -18.63
CA VAL A 228 18.59 13.99 -19.77
C VAL A 228 18.95 12.54 -19.49
N ARG A 229 20.14 12.27 -18.95
CA ARG A 229 20.58 10.91 -18.60
C ARG A 229 19.76 10.31 -17.45
N ARG A 230 19.22 11.13 -16.56
CA ARG A 230 18.26 10.67 -15.53
C ARG A 230 16.95 10.21 -16.15
N VAL A 231 16.42 10.98 -17.11
CA VAL A 231 15.20 10.59 -17.84
C VAL A 231 15.44 9.31 -18.61
N VAL A 232 16.57 9.17 -19.30
CA VAL A 232 16.95 7.92 -19.98
C VAL A 232 17.04 6.76 -18.99
N LEU A 233 17.69 6.93 -17.83
CA LEU A 233 17.76 5.89 -16.81
C LEU A 233 16.38 5.52 -16.25
N LEU A 234 15.50 6.49 -16.04
CA LEU A 234 14.13 6.26 -15.59
C LEU A 234 13.34 5.44 -16.62
N LEU A 235 13.44 5.79 -17.91
CA LEU A 235 12.79 5.03 -18.99
C LEU A 235 13.36 3.60 -19.06
N LEU A 236 14.69 3.43 -18.96
CA LEU A 236 15.31 2.11 -18.91
C LEU A 236 14.84 1.31 -17.68
N ALA A 237 14.69 1.95 -16.52
CA ALA A 237 14.21 1.30 -15.32
C ALA A 237 12.76 0.80 -15.48
N ILE A 238 11.89 1.59 -16.13
CA ILE A 238 10.52 1.18 -16.46
C ILE A 238 10.54 -0.03 -17.42
N VAL A 239 11.32 0.05 -18.49
CA VAL A 239 11.43 -1.06 -19.47
C VAL A 239 11.97 -2.34 -18.80
N LEU A 240 13.02 -2.22 -17.98
CA LEU A 240 13.56 -3.36 -17.24
C LEU A 240 12.54 -3.93 -16.24
N ALA A 241 11.75 -3.10 -15.57
CA ALA A 241 10.72 -3.55 -14.64
C ALA A 241 9.63 -4.37 -15.35
N LEU A 242 9.18 -3.91 -16.52
CA LEU A 242 8.22 -4.63 -17.34
C LEU A 242 8.81 -5.93 -17.92
N ALA A 243 10.03 -5.88 -18.43
CA ALA A 243 10.71 -7.03 -19.01
C ALA A 243 11.01 -8.13 -17.98
N THR A 244 11.51 -7.75 -16.79
CA THR A 244 11.77 -8.70 -15.70
C THR A 244 10.48 -9.31 -15.15
N ASN A 245 9.38 -8.54 -15.10
CA ASN A 245 8.07 -9.08 -14.75
C ASN A 245 7.54 -10.08 -15.79
N LEU A 246 7.65 -9.76 -17.07
CA LEU A 246 7.27 -10.69 -18.16
C LEU A 246 8.09 -11.98 -18.10
N ALA A 247 9.41 -11.88 -17.88
CA ALA A 247 10.29 -13.03 -17.72
C ALA A 247 9.91 -13.89 -16.49
N ARG A 248 9.53 -13.27 -15.37
CA ARG A 248 9.02 -13.98 -14.19
C ARG A 248 7.74 -14.75 -14.50
N THR A 249 6.75 -14.09 -15.12
CA THR A 249 5.47 -14.73 -15.45
C THR A 249 5.68 -15.89 -16.42
N LEU A 250 6.49 -15.71 -17.46
CA LEU A 250 6.84 -16.78 -18.39
C LEU A 250 7.55 -17.95 -17.70
N ALA A 251 8.53 -17.68 -16.82
CA ALA A 251 9.24 -18.72 -16.09
C ALA A 251 8.30 -19.54 -15.18
N LEU A 252 7.35 -18.87 -14.51
CA LEU A 252 6.33 -19.54 -13.70
C LEU A 252 5.38 -20.37 -14.58
N SER A 253 4.94 -19.85 -15.73
CA SER A 253 4.08 -20.61 -16.65
C SER A 253 4.79 -21.84 -17.24
N LEU A 254 6.06 -21.71 -17.64
CA LEU A 254 6.86 -22.84 -18.14
C LEU A 254 7.06 -23.91 -17.06
N GLN A 255 7.36 -23.48 -15.84
CA GLN A 255 7.48 -24.36 -14.69
C GLN A 255 6.17 -25.12 -14.44
N ALA A 256 5.04 -24.42 -14.46
CA ALA A 256 3.73 -25.04 -14.29
C ALA A 256 3.43 -26.07 -15.40
N GLU A 257 3.77 -25.77 -16.65
CA GLU A 257 3.58 -26.70 -17.77
C GLU A 257 4.43 -27.97 -17.59
N TRP A 258 5.71 -27.84 -17.23
CA TRP A 258 6.63 -28.99 -17.17
C TRP A 258 6.56 -29.80 -15.87
N GLN A 259 6.29 -29.17 -14.73
CA GLN A 259 6.32 -29.82 -13.41
C GLN A 259 4.97 -29.84 -12.71
N GLY A 260 3.92 -29.34 -13.36
CA GLY A 260 2.59 -29.20 -12.78
C GLY A 260 2.44 -27.93 -11.94
N VAL A 261 1.19 -27.50 -11.77
CA VAL A 261 0.83 -26.27 -11.04
C VAL A 261 1.23 -26.33 -9.56
N ASP A 262 1.17 -27.52 -8.94
CA ASP A 262 1.58 -27.73 -7.53
C ASP A 262 3.08 -27.45 -7.28
N SER A 263 3.89 -27.39 -8.34
CA SER A 263 5.31 -27.08 -8.21
C SER A 263 5.60 -25.59 -7.98
N LEU A 264 4.64 -24.70 -8.28
CA LEU A 264 4.81 -23.25 -8.21
C LEU A 264 5.18 -22.77 -6.81
N ASP A 265 4.55 -23.33 -5.78
CA ASP A 265 4.80 -23.01 -4.37
C ASP A 265 6.27 -23.13 -3.98
N ARG A 266 7.03 -24.03 -4.63
CA ARG A 266 8.44 -24.29 -4.30
C ARG A 266 9.41 -23.27 -4.92
N VAL A 267 9.03 -22.67 -6.04
CA VAL A 267 9.95 -21.85 -6.86
C VAL A 267 9.51 -20.40 -7.00
N HIS A 268 8.26 -20.09 -6.62
CA HIS A 268 7.70 -18.75 -6.70
C HIS A 268 8.60 -17.70 -6.04
N ASP A 269 9.02 -17.93 -4.79
CA ASP A 269 9.85 -16.97 -4.04
C ASP A 269 11.25 -16.84 -4.62
N PHE A 270 11.82 -17.94 -5.12
CA PHE A 270 13.13 -17.93 -5.75
C PHE A 270 13.13 -17.12 -7.05
N ILE A 271 12.15 -17.37 -7.93
CA ILE A 271 11.99 -16.63 -9.19
C ILE A 271 11.68 -15.15 -8.90
N GLY A 272 10.78 -14.88 -7.94
CA GLY A 272 10.46 -13.53 -7.48
C GLY A 272 11.68 -12.74 -7.01
N ASN A 273 12.47 -13.30 -6.11
CA ASN A 273 13.67 -12.64 -5.58
C ASN A 273 14.76 -12.45 -6.66
N THR A 274 14.95 -13.45 -7.52
CA THR A 274 15.94 -13.41 -8.62
C THR A 274 15.60 -12.30 -9.60
N THR A 275 14.33 -12.20 -10.01
CA THR A 275 13.89 -11.17 -10.98
C THR A 275 13.98 -9.76 -10.39
N ILE A 276 13.64 -9.56 -9.11
CA ILE A 276 13.82 -8.26 -8.42
C ILE A 276 15.30 -7.91 -8.32
N THR A 277 16.17 -8.86 -8.00
CA THR A 277 17.62 -8.63 -7.94
C THR A 277 18.18 -8.28 -9.31
N ALA A 278 17.75 -8.99 -10.36
CA ALA A 278 18.12 -8.68 -11.74
C ALA A 278 17.69 -7.27 -12.15
N LEU A 279 16.49 -6.82 -11.76
CA LEU A 279 16.01 -5.45 -11.97
C LEU A 279 16.92 -4.42 -11.30
N ILE A 280 17.22 -4.60 -10.01
CA ILE A 280 18.08 -3.69 -9.24
C ILE A 280 19.49 -3.62 -9.84
N VAL A 281 20.10 -4.77 -10.14
CA VAL A 281 21.43 -4.84 -10.75
C VAL A 281 21.42 -4.20 -12.14
N GLY A 282 20.40 -4.48 -12.96
CA GLY A 282 20.26 -3.90 -14.30
C GLY A 282 20.17 -2.38 -14.27
N ILE A 283 19.36 -1.81 -13.39
CA ILE A 283 19.26 -0.35 -13.20
C ILE A 283 20.59 0.23 -12.72
N TRP A 284 21.26 -0.43 -11.77
CA TRP A 284 22.55 0.03 -11.27
C TRP A 284 23.63 0.03 -12.37
N VAL A 285 23.71 -1.05 -13.17
CA VAL A 285 24.64 -1.16 -14.30
C VAL A 285 24.34 -0.07 -15.34
N ALA A 286 23.08 0.10 -15.73
CA ALA A 286 22.67 1.15 -16.66
C ALA A 286 23.04 2.55 -16.15
N GLY A 287 22.80 2.82 -14.86
CA GLY A 287 23.17 4.07 -14.21
C GLY A 287 24.69 4.30 -14.22
N LYS A 288 25.48 3.25 -13.95
CA LYS A 288 26.95 3.30 -13.99
C LYS A 288 27.48 3.53 -15.42
N LEU A 289 26.87 2.92 -16.43
CA LEU A 289 27.23 3.11 -17.84
C LEU A 289 26.90 4.54 -18.33
N LEU A 290 25.78 5.10 -17.87
CA LEU A 290 25.39 6.49 -18.15
C LEU A 290 26.19 7.52 -17.34
N ALA A 291 26.88 7.09 -16.27
CA ALA A 291 27.64 7.97 -15.41
C ALA A 291 28.79 8.63 -16.20
N PRO A 292 29.02 9.94 -16.03
CA PRO A 292 30.20 10.58 -16.60
C PRO A 292 31.47 9.91 -16.04
N ARG A 293 32.49 9.71 -16.89
CA ARG A 293 33.81 9.23 -16.45
C ARG A 293 34.33 10.18 -15.37
N ALA A 294 34.56 9.64 -14.17
CA ALA A 294 34.60 10.42 -12.95
C ALA A 294 35.70 11.49 -12.95
N LYS A 295 35.29 12.75 -12.73
CA LYS A 295 36.14 13.71 -12.01
C LYS A 295 35.93 13.41 -10.53
N ARG A 296 36.91 12.81 -9.84
CA ARG A 296 36.82 12.56 -8.39
C ARG A 296 36.57 13.91 -7.71
N TRP A 297 35.41 14.07 -7.09
CA TRP A 297 35.19 15.21 -6.22
C TRP A 297 35.76 14.86 -4.85
N PRO A 298 36.80 15.55 -4.37
CA PRO A 298 37.32 15.29 -3.05
C PRO A 298 36.19 15.50 -2.03
N LEU A 299 36.02 14.55 -1.11
CA LEU A 299 35.16 14.78 0.03
C LEU A 299 35.74 15.97 0.81
N PRO A 300 34.92 16.96 1.21
CA PRO A 300 35.42 18.04 2.03
C PRO A 300 36.01 17.46 3.32
N PRO A 301 37.14 17.99 3.82
CA PRO A 301 37.73 17.54 5.07
C PRO A 301 36.71 17.67 6.21
N ALA A 302 36.76 16.75 7.18
CA ALA A 302 35.79 16.69 8.28
C ALA A 302 35.67 18.02 9.07
N THR A 303 36.74 18.80 9.11
CA THR A 303 36.80 20.14 9.72
C THR A 303 35.91 21.16 9.01
N GLU A 304 35.89 21.16 7.68
CA GLU A 304 35.01 22.03 6.89
C GLU A 304 33.54 21.64 7.05
N VAL A 305 33.25 20.33 7.04
CA VAL A 305 31.91 19.80 7.29
C VAL A 305 31.41 20.23 8.67
N ALA A 306 32.25 20.08 9.71
CA ALA A 306 31.92 20.49 11.06
C ALA A 306 31.70 22.02 11.16
N LEU A 307 32.49 22.82 10.46
CA LEU A 307 32.34 24.28 10.43
C LEU A 307 31.04 24.70 9.72
N GLN A 308 30.71 24.07 8.59
CA GLN A 308 29.46 24.32 7.86
C GLN A 308 28.24 23.93 8.71
N ALA A 309 28.27 22.77 9.37
CA ALA A 309 27.20 22.33 10.27
C ALA A 309 27.01 23.32 11.44
N ARG A 310 28.10 23.80 12.05
CA ARG A 310 28.04 24.83 13.11
C ARG A 310 27.44 26.13 12.60
N ARG A 311 27.80 26.58 11.38
CA ARG A 311 27.21 27.79 10.77
C ARG A 311 25.72 27.61 10.49
N LEU A 312 25.29 26.45 10.01
CA LEU A 312 23.87 26.14 9.80
C LEU A 312 23.10 26.18 11.12
N LEU A 313 23.61 25.51 12.16
CA LEU A 313 23.02 25.51 13.50
C LEU A 313 22.92 26.92 14.10
N ALA A 314 23.97 27.74 13.95
CA ALA A 314 23.96 29.13 14.40
C ALA A 314 22.88 29.96 13.66
N LYS A 315 22.75 29.79 12.35
CA LYS A 315 21.71 30.47 11.54
C LYS A 315 20.29 30.05 11.93
N LEU A 316 20.07 28.75 12.10
CA LEU A 316 18.78 28.23 12.55
C LEU A 316 18.39 28.81 13.91
N ARG A 317 19.38 29.03 14.80
CA ARG A 317 19.18 29.59 16.14
C ARG A 317 18.85 31.08 16.13
N THR A 318 19.45 31.87 15.25
CA THR A 318 19.14 33.31 15.11
C THR A 318 17.77 33.56 14.50
N GLU A 319 17.24 32.62 13.72
CA GLU A 319 15.91 32.67 13.08
C GLU A 319 14.79 32.08 13.95
N ALA A 320 15.04 31.82 15.25
CA ALA A 320 14.07 31.27 16.21
C ALA A 320 13.03 32.33 16.64
N ARG A 321 12.26 32.84 15.67
CA ARG A 321 11.17 33.78 15.90
C ARG A 321 10.03 33.10 16.69
N PRO A 322 9.35 33.81 17.61
CA PRO A 322 8.27 33.25 18.43
C PRO A 322 7.11 32.69 17.60
N VAL A 323 6.89 33.20 16.38
CA VAL A 323 5.88 32.70 15.43
C VAL A 323 6.02 31.21 15.13
N PHE A 324 7.25 30.69 15.03
CA PHE A 324 7.46 29.27 14.76
C PHE A 324 7.15 28.39 15.97
N GLY A 325 7.32 28.92 17.18
CA GLY A 325 6.86 28.26 18.41
C GLY A 325 5.34 28.15 18.44
N LEU A 326 4.63 29.22 18.03
CA LEU A 326 3.17 29.21 17.92
C LEU A 326 2.68 28.25 16.83
N LEU A 327 3.33 28.24 15.66
CA LEU A 327 3.02 27.29 14.58
C LEU A 327 3.21 25.85 15.03
N LEU A 328 4.30 25.54 15.74
CA LEU A 328 4.55 24.22 16.31
C LEU A 328 3.47 23.84 17.34
N LEU A 329 3.09 24.76 18.21
CA LEU A 329 2.02 24.53 19.19
C LEU A 329 0.69 24.21 18.50
N CYS A 330 0.29 25.02 17.51
CA CYS A 330 -0.94 24.80 16.74
C CYS A 330 -0.88 23.51 15.90
N PHE A 331 0.28 23.16 15.35
CA PHE A 331 0.50 21.89 14.65
C PHE A 331 0.27 20.69 15.58
N VAL A 332 0.92 20.68 16.75
CA VAL A 332 0.77 19.61 17.75
C VAL A 332 -0.66 19.54 18.26
N ALA A 333 -1.28 20.69 18.57
CA ALA A 333 -2.67 20.76 19.00
C ALA A 333 -3.63 20.22 17.92
N GLY A 334 -3.41 20.56 16.65
CA GLY A 334 -4.21 20.06 15.53
C GLY A 334 -4.17 18.54 15.43
N ILE A 335 -2.98 17.93 15.51
CA ILE A 335 -2.81 16.46 15.51
C ILE A 335 -3.51 15.86 16.73
N ILE A 336 -3.25 16.36 17.94
CA ILE A 336 -3.82 15.80 19.17
C ILE A 336 -5.35 15.87 19.13
N CYS A 337 -5.93 17.00 18.74
CA CYS A 337 -7.38 17.16 18.64
C CYS A 337 -7.98 16.19 17.62
N ALA A 338 -7.36 16.02 16.44
CA ALA A 338 -7.84 15.10 15.41
C ALA A 338 -7.80 13.64 15.89
N ARG A 339 -6.70 13.24 16.54
CA ARG A 339 -6.52 11.91 17.12
C ARG A 339 -7.48 11.66 18.28
N ALA A 340 -7.68 12.62 19.17
CA ALA A 340 -8.58 12.51 20.30
C ALA A 340 -10.04 12.38 19.86
N LEU A 341 -10.46 13.16 18.86
CA LEU A 341 -11.80 13.04 18.28
C LEU A 341 -11.98 11.67 17.61
N SER A 342 -11.01 11.23 16.81
CA SER A 342 -11.05 9.92 16.14
C SER A 342 -11.12 8.77 17.16
N ALA A 343 -10.31 8.82 18.22
CA ALA A 343 -10.33 7.81 19.28
C ALA A 343 -11.66 7.79 20.06
N ARG A 344 -12.30 8.95 20.26
CA ARG A 344 -13.64 9.01 20.89
C ARG A 344 -14.71 8.37 20.01
N LEU A 345 -14.67 8.60 18.70
CA LEU A 345 -15.59 7.98 17.73
C LEU A 345 -15.37 6.46 17.68
N GLU A 346 -14.11 6.00 17.66
CA GLU A 346 -13.78 4.57 17.70
C GLU A 346 -14.22 3.90 19.01
N ALA A 347 -14.05 4.55 20.17
CA ALA A 347 -14.40 3.97 21.46
C ALA A 347 -15.91 3.87 21.71
N GLN A 348 -16.72 4.71 21.08
CA GLN A 348 -18.18 4.61 21.13
C GLN A 348 -18.71 3.45 20.30
N ASP A 349 -17.90 2.92 19.38
CA ASP A 349 -18.32 1.89 18.46
C ASP A 349 -18.11 0.47 19.01
N ARG A 350 -19.08 -0.41 18.76
CA ARG A 350 -18.98 -1.83 19.12
C ARG A 350 -18.35 -2.60 17.97
N THR A 351 -17.04 -2.47 17.79
CA THR A 351 -16.33 -3.26 16.77
C THR A 351 -16.21 -4.72 17.20
N GLN A 352 -16.55 -5.65 16.30
CA GLN A 352 -16.35 -7.08 16.52
C GLN A 352 -14.86 -7.37 16.69
N THR A 353 -14.48 -8.05 17.78
CA THR A 353 -13.07 -8.37 18.10
C THR A 353 -12.72 -9.85 17.94
N ALA A 354 -13.74 -10.70 17.81
CA ALA A 354 -13.64 -12.15 17.62
C ALA A 354 -14.64 -12.61 16.55
N PRO A 355 -14.35 -13.71 15.83
CA PRO A 355 -15.28 -14.25 14.85
C PRO A 355 -16.58 -14.70 15.51
N PHE A 356 -17.71 -14.45 14.84
CA PHE A 356 -19.01 -14.97 15.25
C PHE A 356 -19.31 -16.31 14.59
N PHE A 357 -18.62 -16.67 13.51
CA PHE A 357 -18.75 -17.99 12.91
C PHE A 357 -17.57 -18.88 13.31
N THR A 358 -17.85 -20.17 13.45
CA THR A 358 -16.80 -21.19 13.59
C THR A 358 -17.19 -22.43 12.82
N ALA A 359 -16.20 -23.16 12.30
CA ALA A 359 -16.43 -24.44 11.67
C ALA A 359 -16.87 -25.50 12.70
N ARG A 360 -17.83 -26.34 12.30
CA ARG A 360 -18.22 -27.58 12.98
C ARG A 360 -17.42 -28.73 12.39
N ILE A 361 -16.43 -29.17 13.16
CA ILE A 361 -15.63 -30.35 12.85
C ILE A 361 -15.97 -31.36 13.95
N ASP A 362 -16.95 -32.20 13.68
CA ASP A 362 -17.32 -33.32 14.55
C ASP A 362 -17.11 -34.66 13.82
N ASN A 363 -16.85 -35.74 14.54
CA ASN A 363 -16.57 -37.06 13.94
C ASN A 363 -17.77 -37.70 13.20
N SER A 364 -18.99 -37.21 13.42
CA SER A 364 -20.23 -37.62 12.74
C SER A 364 -20.55 -36.75 11.51
N SER A 365 -20.08 -35.51 11.49
CA SER A 365 -20.12 -34.60 10.36
C SER A 365 -19.05 -35.02 9.38
N ARG A 366 -19.38 -35.27 8.12
CA ARG A 366 -18.39 -35.56 7.06
C ARG A 366 -17.58 -34.30 6.67
N ASN A 367 -17.29 -33.45 7.65
CA ASN A 367 -16.59 -32.19 7.56
C ASN A 367 -15.14 -32.42 7.99
N ARG A 368 -14.21 -32.33 7.05
CA ARG A 368 -12.78 -32.45 7.33
C ARG A 368 -12.13 -31.09 7.26
N GLN A 369 -11.42 -30.71 8.32
CA GLN A 369 -10.58 -29.52 8.28
C GLN A 369 -9.41 -29.76 7.32
N ALA A 370 -9.21 -28.83 6.40
CA ALA A 370 -8.13 -28.85 5.44
C ALA A 370 -7.22 -27.63 5.67
N PRO A 371 -5.91 -27.74 5.37
CA PRO A 371 -5.01 -26.60 5.48
C PRO A 371 -5.34 -25.57 4.40
N ILE A 372 -5.44 -24.29 4.79
CA ILE A 372 -5.61 -23.19 3.83
C ILE A 372 -4.32 -23.07 3.00
N PRO A 373 -4.39 -23.07 1.66
CA PRO A 373 -3.24 -22.84 0.80
C PRO A 373 -2.49 -21.56 1.16
N ARG A 374 -1.15 -21.62 1.15
CA ARG A 374 -0.30 -20.49 1.58
C ARG A 374 -0.54 -19.22 0.76
N ASP A 375 -0.77 -19.37 -0.54
CA ASP A 375 -1.01 -18.25 -1.44
C ASP A 375 -2.30 -17.50 -1.07
N ILE A 376 -3.38 -18.25 -0.78
CA ILE A 376 -4.65 -17.68 -0.32
C ILE A 376 -4.44 -16.94 1.01
N TRP A 377 -3.73 -17.55 1.96
CA TRP A 377 -3.46 -16.92 3.25
C TRP A 377 -2.61 -15.64 3.12
N ASN A 378 -1.59 -15.67 2.27
CA ASN A 378 -0.67 -14.55 2.07
C ASN A 378 -1.28 -13.38 1.31
N GLU A 379 -2.21 -13.68 0.39
CA GLU A 379 -2.97 -12.70 -0.38
C GLU A 379 -4.06 -12.05 0.49
N LEU A 380 -4.89 -12.88 1.14
CA LEU A 380 -6.04 -12.41 1.93
C LEU A 380 -5.65 -11.83 3.29
N ARG A 381 -4.54 -12.33 3.89
CA ARG A 381 -4.03 -11.96 5.22
C ARG A 381 -5.10 -11.88 6.32
N PRO A 382 -5.96 -12.89 6.46
CA PRO A 382 -6.95 -12.93 7.53
C PRO A 382 -6.26 -12.98 8.90
N THR A 383 -6.97 -12.51 9.93
CA THR A 383 -6.52 -12.71 11.32
C THR A 383 -6.70 -14.16 11.75
N SER A 384 -7.78 -14.79 11.29
CA SER A 384 -8.04 -16.22 11.46
C SER A 384 -8.82 -16.74 10.25
N GLY A 385 -8.63 -18.00 9.91
CA GLY A 385 -9.39 -18.64 8.85
C GLY A 385 -9.54 -20.13 9.08
N GLU A 386 -10.63 -20.68 8.57
CA GLU A 386 -10.95 -22.09 8.59
C GLU A 386 -11.30 -22.53 7.18
N TYR A 387 -10.72 -23.64 6.74
CA TYR A 387 -11.09 -24.31 5.49
C TYR A 387 -11.59 -25.71 5.83
N VAL A 388 -12.81 -25.99 5.41
CA VAL A 388 -13.51 -27.25 5.63
C VAL A 388 -13.87 -27.82 4.28
N ARG A 389 -13.43 -29.05 4.03
CA ARG A 389 -13.90 -29.86 2.92
C ARG A 389 -15.00 -30.78 3.44
N ARG A 390 -16.20 -30.66 2.90
CA ARG A 390 -17.30 -31.58 3.19
C ARG A 390 -17.34 -32.65 2.12
N GLU A 391 -17.13 -33.90 2.51
CA GLU A 391 -17.17 -35.05 1.61
C GLU A 391 -18.53 -35.74 1.74
N SER A 392 -19.29 -35.85 0.65
CA SER A 392 -20.55 -36.58 0.66
C SER A 392 -20.84 -37.15 -0.72
N PRO A 393 -21.26 -38.42 -0.83
CA PRO A 393 -21.71 -39.01 -2.09
C PRO A 393 -22.93 -38.29 -2.70
N GLU A 394 -23.69 -37.57 -1.87
CA GLU A 394 -24.85 -36.78 -2.29
C GLU A 394 -24.47 -35.46 -2.96
N LEU A 395 -23.22 -35.01 -2.77
CA LEU A 395 -22.73 -33.78 -3.38
C LEU A 395 -22.20 -34.05 -4.79
N PRO A 396 -22.42 -33.12 -5.74
CA PRO A 396 -21.77 -33.17 -7.04
C PRO A 396 -20.24 -33.28 -6.89
N ARG A 397 -19.60 -34.14 -7.70
CA ARG A 397 -18.17 -34.48 -7.61
C ARG A 397 -17.70 -34.99 -6.23
N GLY A 398 -18.63 -35.41 -5.36
CA GLY A 398 -18.34 -36.06 -4.09
C GLY A 398 -17.94 -35.13 -2.94
N GLY A 399 -17.96 -33.79 -3.14
CA GLY A 399 -17.62 -32.87 -2.07
C GLY A 399 -17.86 -31.39 -2.36
N ALA A 400 -17.68 -30.58 -1.31
CA ALA A 400 -17.80 -29.13 -1.35
C ALA A 400 -16.68 -28.49 -0.51
N ASP A 401 -16.22 -27.32 -0.94
CA ASP A 401 -15.17 -26.56 -0.28
C ASP A 401 -15.78 -25.33 0.41
N CYS A 402 -15.59 -25.22 1.72
CA CYS A 402 -16.16 -24.17 2.56
C CYS A 402 -15.05 -23.41 3.30
N PHE A 403 -15.05 -22.09 3.17
CA PHE A 403 -14.09 -21.19 3.79
C PHE A 403 -14.79 -20.24 4.75
N HIS A 404 -14.14 -19.99 5.87
CA HIS A 404 -14.49 -18.92 6.79
C HIS A 404 -13.23 -18.10 7.08
N PHE A 405 -13.31 -16.79 6.89
CA PHE A 405 -12.22 -15.87 7.14
C PHE A 405 -12.68 -14.71 8.02
N PHE A 406 -11.85 -14.37 9.00
CA PHE A 406 -12.10 -13.25 9.91
C PHE A 406 -10.88 -12.33 9.98
N TRP A 407 -11.15 -11.04 9.92
CA TRP A 407 -10.17 -9.98 10.10
C TRP A 407 -10.57 -9.09 11.29
N LYS A 408 -9.66 -8.95 12.25
CA LYS A 408 -9.79 -7.98 13.36
C LYS A 408 -9.82 -6.55 12.83
N PRO A 409 -10.46 -5.60 13.54
CA PRO A 409 -10.63 -4.23 13.08
C PRO A 409 -9.33 -3.60 12.58
N SER A 410 -9.31 -3.26 11.28
CA SER A 410 -8.17 -2.66 10.60
C SER A 410 -8.66 -1.80 9.45
N ALA A 411 -7.89 -0.78 9.09
CA ALA A 411 -8.16 0.03 7.93
C ALA A 411 -8.10 -0.79 6.63
N TRP A 412 -7.25 -1.83 6.59
CA TRP A 412 -7.02 -2.64 5.39
C TRP A 412 -8.15 -3.63 5.07
N ASN A 413 -9.00 -3.98 6.05
CA ASN A 413 -10.08 -4.94 5.85
C ASN A 413 -11.13 -4.46 4.85
N ARG A 414 -11.09 -3.17 4.50
CA ARG A 414 -11.97 -2.62 3.49
C ARG A 414 -11.85 -3.31 2.14
N PHE A 415 -10.64 -3.80 1.82
CA PHE A 415 -10.34 -4.51 0.59
C PHE A 415 -10.79 -5.97 0.58
N ALA A 416 -11.16 -6.56 1.72
CA ALA A 416 -11.71 -7.92 1.77
C ALA A 416 -12.99 -8.05 0.91
N LEU A 417 -13.74 -6.95 0.75
CA LEU A 417 -14.95 -6.90 -0.10
C LEU A 417 -14.66 -7.00 -1.60
N VAL A 418 -13.41 -6.81 -2.04
CA VAL A 418 -13.01 -6.99 -3.45
C VAL A 418 -12.95 -8.48 -3.81
N HIS A 419 -12.83 -9.38 -2.83
CA HIS A 419 -12.84 -10.82 -3.04
C HIS A 419 -14.27 -11.39 -3.07
N ARG A 420 -15.14 -10.74 -3.85
CA ARG A 420 -16.49 -11.23 -4.13
C ARG A 420 -16.44 -12.28 -5.26
N PRO A 421 -17.27 -13.34 -5.23
CA PRO A 421 -17.22 -14.41 -6.23
C PRO A 421 -17.28 -13.95 -7.68
N ASP A 422 -18.17 -13.01 -8.01
CA ASP A 422 -18.32 -12.43 -9.36
C ASP A 422 -17.15 -11.55 -9.81
N ILE A 423 -16.16 -11.30 -8.95
CA ILE A 423 -14.91 -10.62 -9.27
C ILE A 423 -13.80 -11.66 -9.47
N CYS A 424 -13.64 -12.58 -8.52
CA CYS A 424 -12.56 -13.56 -8.52
C CYS A 424 -12.77 -14.69 -9.53
N MET A 425 -13.98 -15.27 -9.60
CA MET A 425 -14.28 -16.42 -10.44
C MET A 425 -14.11 -16.13 -11.94
N PRO A 426 -14.56 -14.96 -12.47
CA PRO A 426 -14.26 -14.60 -13.86
C PRO A 426 -12.78 -14.44 -14.16
N GLY A 427 -11.98 -14.02 -13.16
CA GLY A 427 -10.53 -13.94 -13.28
C GLY A 427 -9.84 -15.28 -13.60
N VAL A 428 -10.51 -16.41 -13.31
CA VAL A 428 -10.04 -17.78 -13.59
C VAL A 428 -10.94 -18.53 -14.59
N GLY A 429 -11.72 -17.80 -15.38
CA GLY A 429 -12.45 -18.31 -16.55
C GLY A 429 -13.87 -18.78 -16.32
N TRP A 430 -14.45 -18.55 -15.15
CA TRP A 430 -15.87 -18.80 -14.92
C TRP A 430 -16.73 -17.65 -15.46
N LYS A 431 -17.81 -17.97 -16.16
CA LYS A 431 -18.79 -16.97 -16.58
C LYS A 431 -19.90 -16.92 -15.55
N LEU A 432 -20.22 -15.72 -15.04
CA LEU A 432 -21.37 -15.53 -14.17
C LEU A 432 -22.66 -15.85 -14.94
N ASP A 433 -23.49 -16.71 -14.39
CA ASP A 433 -24.77 -17.14 -14.94
C ASP A 433 -25.92 -16.53 -14.13
N GLY A 434 -26.48 -15.44 -14.65
CA GLY A 434 -27.52 -14.66 -13.97
C GLY A 434 -26.98 -13.62 -12.99
N LYS A 435 -27.85 -13.14 -12.09
CA LYS A 435 -27.50 -12.17 -11.03
C LYS A 435 -27.34 -12.89 -9.70
N ALA A 436 -26.55 -12.32 -8.80
CA ALA A 436 -26.46 -12.80 -7.43
C ALA A 436 -27.83 -12.72 -6.74
N GLU A 437 -28.27 -13.82 -6.15
CA GLU A 437 -29.57 -13.92 -5.49
C GLU A 437 -29.38 -13.77 -3.97
N PRO A 438 -30.03 -12.78 -3.31
CA PRO A 438 -29.99 -12.70 -1.86
C PRO A 438 -30.73 -13.89 -1.25
N PHE A 439 -30.15 -14.45 -0.19
CA PHE A 439 -30.72 -15.59 0.53
C PHE A 439 -30.56 -15.39 2.03
N ASP A 440 -31.66 -15.49 2.77
CA ASP A 440 -31.64 -15.43 4.23
C ASP A 440 -31.73 -16.84 4.80
N VAL A 441 -30.76 -17.20 5.65
CA VAL A 441 -30.73 -18.49 6.33
C VAL A 441 -30.77 -18.29 7.84
N VAL A 442 -31.50 -19.16 8.54
CA VAL A 442 -31.50 -19.18 9.99
C VAL A 442 -30.36 -20.08 10.48
N LEU A 443 -29.37 -19.49 11.15
CA LEU A 443 -28.32 -20.21 11.87
C LEU A 443 -28.48 -19.97 13.37
N ASN A 444 -28.63 -21.04 14.14
CA ASN A 444 -28.77 -20.99 15.60
C ASN A 444 -29.85 -19.98 16.08
N GLY A 445 -30.97 -19.87 15.35
CA GLY A 445 -32.08 -18.96 15.67
C GLY A 445 -31.91 -17.51 15.20
N ARG A 446 -30.79 -17.16 14.54
CA ARG A 446 -30.57 -15.83 13.95
C ARG A 446 -30.66 -15.89 12.43
N SER A 447 -31.44 -14.99 11.84
CA SER A 447 -31.44 -14.79 10.39
C SER A 447 -30.15 -14.11 9.97
N ILE A 448 -29.43 -14.73 9.03
CA ILE A 448 -28.21 -14.18 8.43
C ILE A 448 -28.39 -14.10 6.91
N ARG A 449 -27.89 -13.02 6.31
CA ARG A 449 -27.98 -12.78 4.88
C ARG A 449 -26.72 -13.25 4.17
N CYS A 450 -26.91 -14.09 3.15
CA CYS A 450 -25.89 -14.53 2.21
C CYS A 450 -26.37 -14.26 0.78
N TYR A 451 -25.52 -14.55 -0.20
CA TYR A 451 -25.80 -14.40 -1.62
C TYR A 451 -25.36 -15.63 -2.39
N ILE A 452 -26.18 -16.06 -3.34
CA ILE A 452 -25.87 -17.19 -4.20
C ILE A 452 -25.42 -16.66 -5.56
N PHE A 453 -24.22 -17.07 -5.96
CA PHE A 453 -23.66 -16.85 -7.28
C PHE A 453 -23.66 -18.16 -8.05
N ARG A 454 -24.04 -18.10 -9.32
CA ARG A 454 -24.00 -19.25 -10.23
C ARG A 454 -23.00 -18.94 -11.33
N PHE A 455 -22.20 -19.94 -11.69
CA PHE A 455 -21.17 -19.81 -12.69
C PHE A 455 -21.15 -21.00 -13.64
N GLN A 456 -20.68 -20.76 -14.87
CA GLN A 456 -20.49 -21.79 -15.87
C GLN A 456 -19.09 -21.71 -16.49
N ARG A 457 -18.46 -22.87 -16.71
CA ARG A 457 -17.19 -23.00 -17.43
C ARG A 457 -17.20 -24.29 -18.25
N GLY A 458 -17.49 -24.16 -19.54
CA GLY A 458 -17.73 -25.32 -20.40
C GLY A 458 -18.97 -26.09 -19.93
N ASN A 459 -18.81 -27.39 -19.66
CA ASN A 459 -19.88 -28.24 -19.11
C ASN A 459 -19.95 -28.23 -17.58
N ALA A 460 -19.03 -27.55 -16.90
CA ALA A 460 -19.03 -27.45 -15.45
C ALA A 460 -19.87 -26.26 -15.00
N HIS A 461 -20.67 -26.47 -13.95
CA HIS A 461 -21.44 -25.45 -13.27
C HIS A 461 -20.97 -25.33 -11.82
N ALA A 462 -20.78 -24.12 -11.33
CA ALA A 462 -20.44 -23.87 -9.94
C ALA A 462 -21.54 -23.04 -9.28
N LEU A 463 -21.88 -23.41 -8.05
CA LEU A 463 -22.71 -22.61 -7.16
C LEU A 463 -21.86 -22.18 -5.97
N GLU A 464 -21.81 -20.88 -5.74
CA GLU A 464 -21.02 -20.27 -4.68
C GLU A 464 -21.93 -19.44 -3.77
N LEU A 465 -22.06 -19.89 -2.52
CA LEU A 465 -22.74 -19.15 -1.48
C LEU A 465 -21.72 -18.27 -0.77
N TRP A 466 -22.01 -16.99 -0.65
CA TRP A 466 -21.10 -16.02 -0.09
C TRP A 466 -21.83 -15.08 0.87
N GLY A 467 -21.35 -15.02 2.10
CA GLY A 467 -21.83 -14.12 3.14
C GLY A 467 -20.71 -13.23 3.63
N VAL A 468 -21.02 -11.97 3.91
CA VAL A 468 -20.05 -11.00 4.41
C VAL A 468 -20.68 -10.13 5.48
N TRP A 469 -19.94 -9.94 6.56
CA TRP A 469 -20.35 -9.12 7.69
C TRP A 469 -19.24 -8.15 8.07
N ARG A 470 -19.66 -6.96 8.51
CA ARG A 470 -18.79 -5.95 9.09
C ARG A 470 -19.28 -5.59 10.46
N ASN A 471 -18.42 -5.77 11.46
CA ASN A 471 -18.80 -5.62 12.86
C ASN A 471 -20.08 -6.41 13.22
N GLY A 472 -20.29 -7.58 12.59
CA GLY A 472 -21.50 -8.41 12.77
C GLY A 472 -22.73 -8.05 11.93
N GLU A 473 -22.71 -6.94 11.19
CA GLU A 473 -23.81 -6.52 10.33
C GLU A 473 -23.57 -6.98 8.89
N ALA A 474 -24.60 -7.53 8.23
CA ALA A 474 -24.46 -8.04 6.87
C ALA A 474 -24.24 -6.89 5.87
N VAL A 475 -23.26 -7.02 4.99
CA VAL A 475 -23.01 -6.00 3.96
C VAL A 475 -23.89 -6.28 2.74
N PRO A 476 -24.68 -5.32 2.25
CA PRO A 476 -25.48 -5.51 1.05
C PRO A 476 -24.61 -5.60 -0.21
N LEU A 477 -25.08 -6.32 -1.24
CA LEU A 477 -24.42 -6.41 -2.55
C LEU A 477 -24.84 -5.30 -3.52
N ASP A 478 -24.81 -4.05 -3.07
CA ASP A 478 -25.14 -2.86 -3.87
C ASP A 478 -23.91 -2.08 -4.36
N TYR A 479 -22.71 -2.66 -4.20
CA TYR A 479 -21.45 -2.04 -4.58
C TYR A 479 -20.73 -2.75 -5.74
N GLN A 480 -19.77 -2.06 -6.34
CA GLN A 480 -18.88 -2.56 -7.39
C GLN A 480 -17.42 -2.58 -6.90
N PRO A 481 -16.57 -3.46 -7.44
CA PRO A 481 -15.13 -3.51 -7.09
C PRO A 481 -14.46 -2.14 -7.17
N ALA A 482 -14.74 -1.37 -8.22
CA ALA A 482 -14.19 -0.03 -8.40
C ALA A 482 -14.52 0.92 -7.25
N GLN A 483 -15.66 0.74 -6.58
CA GLN A 483 -16.06 1.57 -5.44
C GLN A 483 -15.32 1.16 -4.15
N VAL A 484 -15.13 -0.14 -3.92
CA VAL A 484 -14.35 -0.66 -2.79
C VAL A 484 -12.87 -0.27 -2.93
N LEU A 485 -12.36 -0.32 -4.15
CA LEU A 485 -11.00 0.03 -4.49
C LEU A 485 -10.77 1.54 -4.51
N GLY A 486 -11.80 2.39 -4.61
CA GLY A 486 -11.63 3.85 -4.58
C GLY A 486 -11.43 4.51 -5.94
N ALA A 487 -11.76 3.77 -7.01
CA ALA A 487 -11.85 4.29 -8.37
C ALA A 487 -13.21 4.93 -8.67
N ALA A 488 -14.24 4.67 -7.87
CA ALA A 488 -15.58 5.24 -7.98
C ALA A 488 -16.17 5.61 -6.60
N VAL A 489 -17.22 6.43 -6.59
CA VAL A 489 -17.90 6.85 -5.34
C VAL A 489 -18.65 5.65 -4.73
N PRO A 490 -18.38 5.27 -3.47
CA PRO A 490 -19.06 4.16 -2.82
C PRO A 490 -20.52 4.50 -2.44
N PRO A 491 -21.41 3.49 -2.43
CA PRO A 491 -22.77 3.66 -1.88
C PRO A 491 -22.72 3.87 -0.37
N SER A 492 -23.82 4.40 0.19
CA SER A 492 -23.94 4.65 1.63
C SER A 492 -23.79 3.39 2.49
N SER A 493 -24.13 2.21 1.95
CA SER A 493 -23.95 0.91 2.60
C SER A 493 -22.48 0.55 2.88
N LEU A 494 -21.55 1.10 2.09
CA LEU A 494 -20.11 0.95 2.31
C LEU A 494 -19.57 2.05 3.23
N HIS A 495 -20.32 3.10 3.51
CA HIS A 495 -19.85 4.15 4.42
C HIS A 495 -19.84 3.62 5.85
N LEU A 496 -18.66 3.61 6.46
CA LEU A 496 -18.49 3.21 7.85
C LEU A 496 -18.82 4.36 8.83
N GLU A 497 -19.88 5.15 8.59
CA GLU A 497 -20.35 6.25 9.47
C GLU A 497 -19.24 7.12 10.11
N GLY A 498 -18.19 7.45 9.36
CA GLY A 498 -17.04 8.17 9.93
C GLY A 498 -16.14 7.30 10.80
N LYS A 499 -15.84 6.08 10.33
CA LYS A 499 -14.86 5.15 10.87
C LYS A 499 -14.03 4.62 9.70
N ARG A 500 -12.75 4.36 9.93
CA ARG A 500 -11.87 3.77 8.92
C ARG A 500 -11.58 2.30 9.18
N ARG A 501 -11.77 1.83 10.42
CA ARG A 501 -11.43 0.48 10.87
C ARG A 501 -12.70 -0.31 11.15
N SER A 502 -12.86 -1.46 10.50
CA SER A 502 -13.96 -2.39 10.75
C SER A 502 -13.42 -3.81 10.81
N ALA A 503 -13.98 -4.64 11.68
CA ALA A 503 -13.82 -6.08 11.51
C ALA A 503 -14.57 -6.52 10.25
N THR A 504 -14.10 -7.58 9.62
CA THR A 504 -14.78 -8.18 8.47
C THR A 504 -14.73 -9.69 8.61
N GLU A 505 -15.85 -10.32 8.32
CA GLU A 505 -16.03 -11.77 8.41
C GLU A 505 -16.69 -12.24 7.12
N ILE A 506 -16.14 -13.29 6.51
CA ILE A 506 -16.60 -13.83 5.23
C ILE A 506 -16.80 -15.32 5.39
N ILE A 507 -17.94 -15.83 4.90
CA ILE A 507 -18.16 -17.24 4.67
C ILE A 507 -18.35 -17.46 3.17
N ALA A 508 -17.68 -18.46 2.62
CA ALA A 508 -17.83 -18.87 1.23
C ALA A 508 -17.99 -20.40 1.16
N CYS A 509 -19.01 -20.90 0.48
CA CYS A 509 -19.20 -22.33 0.22
C CYS A 509 -19.31 -22.55 -1.29
N SER A 510 -18.44 -23.39 -1.85
CA SER A 510 -18.39 -23.68 -3.29
C SER A 510 -18.75 -25.14 -3.57
N VAL A 511 -19.63 -25.35 -4.54
CA VAL A 511 -20.05 -26.67 -5.05
C VAL A 511 -19.92 -26.66 -6.56
N ILE A 512 -19.24 -27.66 -7.12
CA ILE A 512 -19.03 -27.77 -8.57
C ILE A 512 -19.67 -29.07 -9.08
N ALA A 513 -20.52 -28.96 -10.09
CA ALA A 513 -21.18 -30.06 -10.77
C ALA A 513 -20.85 -30.08 -12.27
N ASP A 514 -21.02 -31.23 -12.90
CA ASP A 514 -20.92 -31.39 -14.36
C ASP A 514 -22.31 -31.59 -14.96
N GLY A 515 -22.58 -30.94 -16.09
CA GLY A 515 -23.82 -31.07 -16.87
C GLY A 515 -24.98 -30.21 -16.38
N THR A 516 -25.29 -30.22 -15.08
CA THR A 516 -26.39 -29.43 -14.50
C THR A 516 -25.92 -28.56 -13.34
N ALA A 517 -26.54 -27.39 -13.21
CA ALA A 517 -26.24 -26.48 -12.11
C ALA A 517 -26.63 -27.08 -10.75
N PRO A 518 -25.79 -26.96 -9.71
CA PRO A 518 -26.17 -27.38 -8.37
C PRO A 518 -27.41 -26.62 -7.88
N PRO A 519 -28.40 -27.29 -7.27
CA PRO A 519 -29.54 -26.61 -6.69
C PRO A 519 -29.15 -25.74 -5.48
N PRO A 520 -29.76 -24.55 -5.28
CA PRO A 520 -29.48 -23.65 -4.16
C PRO A 520 -29.53 -24.29 -2.77
N GLU A 521 -30.45 -25.24 -2.59
CA GLU A 521 -30.71 -25.91 -1.32
C GLU A 521 -29.48 -26.64 -0.79
N ILE A 522 -28.59 -27.11 -1.67
CA ILE A 522 -27.34 -27.77 -1.29
C ILE A 522 -26.45 -26.81 -0.51
N ALA A 523 -26.22 -25.59 -1.01
CA ALA A 523 -25.34 -24.64 -0.32
C ALA A 523 -25.90 -24.19 1.03
N VAL A 524 -27.22 -24.12 1.15
CA VAL A 524 -27.90 -23.83 2.42
C VAL A 524 -27.65 -24.94 3.44
N ALA A 525 -27.87 -26.19 3.03
CA ALA A 525 -27.60 -27.36 3.87
C ALA A 525 -26.12 -27.47 4.25
N LEU A 526 -25.21 -27.10 3.34
CA LEU A 526 -23.77 -27.01 3.61
C LEU A 526 -23.50 -25.97 4.71
N LEU A 527 -23.96 -24.73 4.55
CA LEU A 527 -23.75 -23.66 5.51
C LEU A 527 -24.23 -24.04 6.93
N GLN A 528 -25.44 -24.60 7.05
CA GLN A 528 -26.02 -25.03 8.33
C GLN A 528 -25.26 -26.18 9.00
N SER A 529 -24.67 -27.06 8.19
CA SER A 529 -23.90 -28.20 8.70
C SER A 529 -22.46 -27.85 9.06
N VAL A 530 -21.84 -26.93 8.31
CA VAL A 530 -20.41 -26.64 8.39
C VAL A 530 -20.14 -25.53 9.37
N PHE A 531 -21.01 -24.53 9.46
CA PHE A 531 -20.77 -23.37 10.31
C PHE A 531 -21.79 -23.25 11.44
N GLN A 532 -21.31 -22.72 12.56
CA GLN A 532 -22.16 -22.36 13.69
C GLN A 532 -21.96 -20.90 14.05
N TYR A 533 -23.06 -20.26 14.43
CA TYR A 533 -23.05 -18.88 14.90
C TYR A 533 -22.92 -18.85 16.42
N LYS A 534 -21.85 -18.22 16.93
CA LYS A 534 -21.56 -17.96 18.34
C LYS A 534 -21.60 -16.44 18.54
N ALA A 535 -22.76 -15.91 18.92
CA ALA A 535 -22.79 -14.56 19.48
C ALA A 535 -22.07 -14.55 20.83
N GLN A 536 -21.24 -13.53 21.07
CA GLN A 536 -20.70 -13.22 22.39
C GLN A 536 -21.75 -12.52 23.24
#